data_AF-A0A3A6EP50-F1
#
_entry.id   AF-A0A3A6EP50-F1
#
_cell.length_a   1.000
_cell.length_b   1.000
_cell.length_c   1.000
_cell.angle_alpha   90.00
_cell.angle_beta   90.00
_cell.angle_gamma   90.00
#
_symmetry.space_group_name_H-M   'P 1'
#
loop_
_entity.id
_entity.type
_entity.pdbx_description
1 polymer ?
#
loop_
_entity_poly.entity_id
_entity_poly.type
_entity_poly.pdbx_seq_one_letter_code
_entity_poly.pdbx_strand_id
1 'polypeptide(L)'
;MVLIYLNDVIPILISWIVFSMLAIAHKVLVPDKYSAFLQFKEEENVNKTIQSTSIRIIYLIVGTMFLKLILEFTEKQIGIGIFIACFLNIWPAIIQNQLLKFRKNRVEWLILLGYFLFIVTSIFIGVITIRLFIPLLKGDTTVYWLDNQGFTVLLSLILMAFPITIEAILSKFTRIVVVQTIDTFVEEVYILEHQLGMDNYLINKNKFVIDNAARENDINTVLLETVLRLEIFYRGRKYNRILERAVCQFVPKIAIKKNISVGIAQIKISTAEKVLRKDASTFIMKLCNDRFNIEVCAKLLNDLINEYEDMREKNAWPYEEYIDIYDYISCQYLGGMPWNKNKTVLVYGAVLRSIMKEEKIYYVGTELTGRCLVKIYKNDKLEIEYHELQEFLEKIREGIVIRRKIFVDKQEMNLEFICDKQYYIELANQFAKEYKCEISIDEK
;
A
#
# COMPACT_ATOMS: atom_id res chain seq x y z
N MET A 1 -34.01 -18.04 -11.17
CA MET A 1 -33.44 -17.54 -12.44
C MET A 1 -33.86 -16.08 -12.58
N VAL A 2 -32.93 -15.14 -12.46
CA VAL A 2 -33.24 -13.70 -12.47
C VAL A 2 -33.31 -13.22 -13.92
N LEU A 3 -34.50 -13.15 -14.52
CA LEU A 3 -34.71 -12.68 -15.89
C LEU A 3 -34.54 -11.16 -15.95
N ILE A 4 -33.49 -10.64 -16.59
CA ILE A 4 -33.26 -9.19 -16.77
C ILE A 4 -34.12 -8.69 -17.93
N TYR A 5 -35.01 -7.73 -17.66
CA TYR A 5 -35.83 -7.09 -18.69
C TYR A 5 -35.16 -5.80 -19.16
N LEU A 6 -35.53 -5.31 -20.34
CA LEU A 6 -35.00 -4.05 -20.90
C LEU A 6 -35.22 -2.87 -19.95
N ASN A 7 -36.36 -2.87 -19.25
CA ASN A 7 -36.72 -1.86 -18.25
C ASN A 7 -35.85 -1.89 -16.98
N ASP A 8 -35.10 -2.97 -16.74
CA ASP A 8 -34.18 -3.06 -15.61
C ASP A 8 -32.81 -2.44 -15.91
N VAL A 9 -32.46 -2.25 -17.19
CA VAL A 9 -31.11 -1.84 -17.61
C VAL A 9 -30.74 -0.46 -17.08
N ILE A 10 -31.63 0.53 -17.25
CA ILE A 10 -31.38 1.91 -16.79
C ILE A 10 -31.29 1.96 -15.26
N PRO A 11 -32.22 1.37 -14.47
CA PRO A 11 -32.08 1.28 -13.02
C PRO A 11 -30.81 0.59 -12.55
N ILE A 12 -30.39 -0.49 -13.21
CA ILE A 12 -29.13 -1.20 -12.89
C ILE A 12 -27.93 -0.29 -13.14
N LEU A 13 -27.90 0.44 -14.27
CA LEU A 13 -26.81 1.37 -14.59
C LEU A 13 -26.74 2.51 -13.57
N ILE A 14 -27.88 3.10 -13.21
CA ILE A 14 -27.92 4.16 -12.20
C ILE A 14 -27.46 3.64 -10.84
N SER A 15 -27.94 2.46 -10.43
CA SER A 15 -27.51 1.79 -9.19
C SER A 15 -25.99 1.56 -9.18
N TRP A 16 -25.45 1.01 -10.26
CA TRP A 16 -24.01 0.81 -10.44
C TRP A 16 -23.22 2.13 -10.32
N ILE A 17 -23.66 3.20 -10.98
CA ILE A 17 -23.01 4.52 -10.94
C ILE A 17 -23.01 5.06 -9.50
N VAL A 18 -24.14 4.98 -8.79
CA VAL A 18 -24.27 5.45 -7.40
C VAL A 18 -23.30 4.70 -6.49
N PHE A 19 -23.28 3.36 -6.53
CA PHE A 19 -22.37 2.58 -5.68
C PHE A 19 -20.90 2.76 -6.08
N SER A 20 -20.61 2.98 -7.36
CA SER A 20 -19.25 3.32 -7.81
C SER A 20 -18.80 4.67 -7.27
N MET A 21 -19.68 5.69 -7.29
CA MET A 21 -19.37 6.99 -6.70
C MET A 21 -19.18 6.91 -5.18
N LEU A 22 -20.03 6.15 -4.47
CA LEU A 22 -19.89 5.93 -3.02
C LEU A 22 -18.59 5.17 -2.68
N ALA A 23 -18.23 4.16 -3.48
CA ALA A 23 -16.96 3.46 -3.34
C ALA A 23 -15.75 4.37 -3.64
N ILE A 24 -15.88 5.32 -4.56
CA ILE A 24 -14.84 6.34 -4.80
C ILE A 24 -14.76 7.32 -3.62
N ALA A 25 -15.89 7.74 -3.05
CA ALA A 25 -15.94 8.60 -1.87
C ALA A 25 -15.37 7.92 -0.62
N HIS A 26 -15.54 6.60 -0.48
CA HIS A 26 -14.89 5.80 0.56
C HIS A 26 -13.36 5.96 0.55
N LYS A 27 -12.73 6.05 -0.63
CA LYS A 27 -11.29 6.30 -0.78
C LYS A 27 -10.84 7.69 -0.28
N VAL A 28 -11.77 8.63 -0.12
CA VAL A 28 -11.49 9.97 0.43
C VAL A 28 -11.43 9.95 1.95
N LEU A 29 -12.28 9.12 2.57
CA LEU A 29 -12.34 8.98 4.03
C LEU A 29 -11.21 8.09 4.57
N VAL A 30 -10.71 7.18 3.76
CA VAL A 30 -9.53 6.34 4.06
C VAL A 30 -8.51 6.51 2.93
N PRO A 31 -7.55 7.45 3.07
CA PRO A 31 -6.56 7.75 2.03
C PRO A 31 -5.73 6.52 1.62
N ASP A 32 -5.35 6.49 0.33
CA ASP A 32 -4.44 5.54 -0.33
C ASP A 32 -4.94 4.13 -0.66
N LYS A 33 -6.24 3.82 -0.55
CA LYS A 33 -6.69 2.40 -0.55
C LYS A 33 -7.90 2.13 -1.44
N TYR A 34 -7.77 1.16 -2.33
CA TYR A 34 -8.89 0.39 -2.85
C TYR A 34 -9.66 -0.22 -1.67
N SER A 35 -10.99 -0.23 -1.76
CA SER A 35 -11.89 -0.91 -0.82
C SER A 35 -11.71 -2.44 -0.80
N ALA A 36 -10.69 -2.98 -1.46
CA ALA A 36 -10.53 -4.38 -1.81
C ALA A 36 -9.65 -5.11 -0.78
N PHE A 37 -10.04 -6.34 -0.44
CA PHE A 37 -9.44 -7.21 0.56
C PHE A 37 -7.91 -7.35 0.50
N LEU A 38 -7.32 -7.28 -0.70
CA LEU A 38 -5.90 -7.57 -0.94
C LEU A 38 -4.96 -6.41 -0.56
N GLN A 39 -5.42 -5.16 -0.48
CA GLN A 39 -4.55 -4.09 0.03
C GLN A 39 -4.41 -4.11 1.56
N PHE A 40 -5.33 -4.74 2.27
CA PHE A 40 -5.19 -4.99 3.70
C PHE A 40 -4.18 -6.09 4.03
N LYS A 41 -3.77 -6.86 3.01
CA LYS A 41 -2.65 -7.82 3.06
C LYS A 41 -1.29 -7.12 3.10
N GLU A 42 -1.15 -5.94 2.48
CA GLU A 42 0.13 -5.20 2.40
C GLU A 42 0.49 -4.44 3.68
N GLU A 43 -0.49 -4.11 4.54
CA GLU A 43 -0.26 -3.27 5.73
C GLU A 43 -0.38 -3.99 7.09
N GLU A 44 -0.73 -5.28 7.11
CA GLU A 44 -0.91 -6.09 8.33
C GLU A 44 -1.74 -5.44 9.47
N ASN A 45 -2.68 -4.53 9.15
CA ASN A 45 -3.39 -3.74 10.15
C ASN A 45 -4.89 -4.08 10.23
N VAL A 46 -5.22 -5.01 11.14
CA VAL A 46 -6.60 -5.49 11.40
C VAL A 46 -7.57 -4.34 11.73
N ASN A 47 -7.11 -3.31 12.45
CA ASN A 47 -7.95 -2.16 12.83
C ASN A 47 -8.37 -1.33 11.61
N LYS A 48 -7.48 -1.18 10.62
CA LYS A 48 -7.79 -0.48 9.37
C LYS A 48 -8.78 -1.27 8.51
N THR A 49 -8.66 -2.61 8.48
CA THR A 49 -9.65 -3.49 7.82
C THR A 49 -11.03 -3.29 8.44
N ILE A 50 -11.14 -3.32 9.78
CA ILE A 50 -12.40 -3.11 10.49
C ILE A 50 -13.01 -1.74 10.17
N GLN A 51 -12.20 -0.67 10.19
CA GLN A 51 -12.67 0.68 9.86
C GLN A 51 -13.19 0.77 8.42
N SER A 52 -12.44 0.23 7.45
CA SER A 52 -12.82 0.23 6.05
C SER A 52 -14.13 -0.53 5.79
N THR A 53 -14.26 -1.74 6.34
CA THR A 53 -15.46 -2.58 6.23
C THR A 53 -16.67 -1.90 6.88
N SER A 54 -16.46 -1.20 7.99
CA SER A 54 -17.52 -0.43 8.66
C SER A 54 -18.04 0.73 7.79
N ILE A 55 -17.14 1.53 7.20
CA ILE A 55 -17.52 2.60 6.28
C ILE A 55 -18.23 2.01 5.05
N ARG A 56 -17.79 0.84 4.58
CA ARG A 56 -18.43 0.10 3.48
C ARG A 56 -19.87 -0.25 3.77
N ILE A 57 -20.12 -0.87 4.93
CA ILE A 57 -21.47 -1.22 5.37
C ILE A 57 -22.35 0.04 5.41
N ILE A 58 -21.84 1.14 5.99
CA ILE A 58 -22.58 2.40 6.10
C ILE A 58 -22.96 2.95 4.73
N TYR A 59 -22.01 3.07 3.80
CA TYR A 59 -22.35 3.64 2.49
C TYR A 59 -23.28 2.71 1.68
N LEU A 60 -23.17 1.39 1.84
CA LEU A 60 -24.07 0.43 1.20
C LEU A 60 -25.51 0.62 1.72
N ILE A 61 -25.70 0.74 3.04
CA ILE A 61 -27.00 1.02 3.64
C ILE A 61 -27.58 2.32 3.10
N VAL A 62 -26.81 3.42 3.15
CA VAL A 62 -27.27 4.75 2.70
C VAL A 62 -27.61 4.75 1.21
N GLY A 63 -26.74 4.16 0.37
CA GLY A 63 -26.98 4.06 -1.07
C GLY A 63 -28.20 3.22 -1.41
N THR A 64 -28.37 2.06 -0.74
CA THR A 64 -29.54 1.20 -0.91
C THR A 64 -30.83 1.89 -0.46
N MET A 65 -30.81 2.62 0.66
CA MET A 65 -31.96 3.41 1.11
C MET A 65 -32.34 4.50 0.12
N PHE A 66 -31.36 5.25 -0.40
CA PHE A 66 -31.60 6.29 -1.41
C PHE A 66 -32.26 5.71 -2.66
N LEU A 67 -31.69 4.64 -3.23
CA LEU A 67 -32.22 4.00 -4.43
C LEU A 67 -33.61 3.39 -4.22
N LYS A 68 -33.87 2.82 -3.03
CA LYS A 68 -35.14 2.15 -2.73
C LYS A 68 -36.27 3.09 -2.34
N LEU A 69 -35.97 4.15 -1.59
CA LEU A 69 -36.98 5.07 -1.03
C LEU A 69 -37.27 6.26 -1.92
N ILE A 70 -36.27 6.77 -2.65
CA ILE A 70 -36.42 7.99 -3.46
C ILE A 70 -36.63 7.63 -4.93
N LEU A 71 -35.91 6.63 -5.45
CA LEU A 71 -35.99 6.22 -6.86
C LEU A 71 -36.84 4.96 -7.07
N GLU A 72 -37.37 4.36 -5.99
CA GLU A 72 -38.27 3.20 -5.99
C GLU A 72 -37.71 1.95 -6.72
N PHE A 73 -36.39 1.81 -6.80
CA PHE A 73 -35.78 0.67 -7.49
C PHE A 73 -36.06 -0.67 -6.79
N THR A 74 -36.10 -1.74 -7.57
CA THR A 74 -36.35 -3.09 -7.06
C THR A 74 -35.09 -3.69 -6.41
N GLU A 75 -35.30 -4.67 -5.52
CA GLU A 75 -34.20 -5.39 -4.85
C GLU A 75 -33.20 -5.97 -5.85
N LYS A 76 -33.71 -6.55 -6.94
CA LYS A 76 -32.92 -7.09 -8.03
C LYS A 76 -32.04 -6.03 -8.70
N GLN A 77 -32.61 -4.88 -9.05
CA GLN A 77 -31.88 -3.80 -9.74
C GLN A 77 -30.75 -3.26 -8.86
N ILE A 78 -31.03 -3.09 -7.57
CA ILE A 78 -30.05 -2.64 -6.59
C ILE A 78 -28.95 -3.70 -6.40
N GLY A 79 -29.31 -4.96 -6.19
CA GLY A 79 -28.37 -6.06 -5.98
C GLY A 79 -27.41 -6.29 -7.15
N ILE A 80 -27.90 -6.21 -8.39
CA ILE A 80 -27.06 -6.31 -9.59
C ILE A 80 -26.13 -5.09 -9.70
N GLY A 81 -26.60 -3.88 -9.40
CA GLY A 81 -25.76 -2.69 -9.38
C GLY A 81 -24.62 -2.77 -8.35
N ILE A 82 -24.90 -3.28 -7.14
CA ILE A 82 -23.88 -3.55 -6.11
C ILE A 82 -22.87 -4.58 -6.62
N PHE A 83 -23.33 -5.68 -7.24
CA PHE A 83 -22.46 -6.71 -7.80
C PHE A 83 -21.48 -6.12 -8.82
N ILE A 84 -21.97 -5.35 -9.80
CA ILE A 84 -21.14 -4.76 -10.86
C ILE A 84 -20.12 -3.79 -10.24
N ALA A 85 -20.55 -2.92 -9.32
CA ALA A 85 -19.66 -1.98 -8.65
C ALA A 85 -18.54 -2.70 -7.85
N CYS A 86 -18.90 -3.72 -7.08
CA CYS A 86 -17.94 -4.50 -6.28
C CYS A 86 -16.98 -5.30 -7.16
N PHE A 87 -17.48 -5.92 -8.23
CA PHE A 87 -16.66 -6.66 -9.17
C PHE A 87 -15.63 -5.75 -9.85
N LEU A 88 -16.06 -4.60 -10.37
CA LEU A 88 -15.15 -3.64 -11.01
C LEU A 88 -14.13 -3.05 -10.03
N ASN A 89 -14.49 -2.90 -8.75
CA ASN A 89 -13.54 -2.45 -7.73
C ASN A 89 -12.43 -3.47 -7.44
N ILE A 90 -12.73 -4.77 -7.53
CA ILE A 90 -11.78 -5.85 -7.28
C ILE A 90 -10.98 -6.22 -8.54
N TRP A 91 -11.57 -6.03 -9.73
CA TRP A 91 -11.04 -6.50 -11.00
C TRP A 91 -9.56 -6.11 -11.28
N PRO A 92 -9.12 -4.84 -11.08
CA PRO A 92 -7.72 -4.46 -11.28
C PRO A 92 -6.76 -5.29 -10.43
N ALA A 93 -7.15 -5.58 -9.18
CA ALA A 93 -6.30 -6.31 -8.25
C ALA A 93 -6.27 -7.83 -8.54
N ILE A 94 -7.30 -8.40 -9.17
CA ILE A 94 -7.27 -9.78 -9.70
C ILE A 94 -6.25 -9.90 -10.84
N ILE A 95 -6.23 -8.91 -11.74
CA ILE A 95 -5.30 -8.87 -12.88
C ILE A 95 -3.87 -8.65 -12.40
N GLN A 96 -3.64 -7.63 -11.58
CA GLN A 96 -2.30 -7.26 -11.08
C GLN A 96 -1.62 -8.42 -10.33
N ASN A 97 -2.38 -9.17 -9.53
CA ASN A 97 -1.85 -10.32 -8.79
C ASN A 97 -1.93 -11.64 -9.58
N GLN A 98 -2.29 -11.59 -10.86
CA GLN A 98 -2.38 -12.75 -11.76
C GLN A 98 -3.15 -13.95 -11.17
N LEU A 99 -4.21 -13.67 -10.40
CA LEU A 99 -4.93 -14.68 -9.62
C LEU A 99 -5.77 -15.65 -10.49
N LEU A 100 -5.85 -15.43 -11.80
CA LEU A 100 -6.60 -16.28 -12.74
C LEU A 100 -5.76 -17.43 -13.33
N LYS A 101 -4.50 -17.59 -12.93
CA LYS A 101 -3.65 -18.72 -13.36
C LYS A 101 -4.21 -20.08 -12.94
N PHE A 102 -3.93 -21.12 -13.73
CA PHE A 102 -4.44 -22.48 -13.50
C PHE A 102 -3.84 -23.16 -12.26
N ARG A 103 -2.56 -22.90 -11.97
CA ARG A 103 -1.85 -23.46 -10.82
C ARG A 103 -1.70 -22.38 -9.74
N LYS A 104 -2.47 -22.51 -8.66
CA LYS A 104 -2.53 -21.50 -7.58
C LYS A 104 -1.99 -22.05 -6.27
N ASN A 105 -1.27 -21.20 -5.54
CA ASN A 105 -0.83 -21.49 -4.18
C ASN A 105 -1.99 -21.33 -3.18
N ARG A 106 -1.91 -21.96 -1.99
CA ARG A 106 -2.96 -21.87 -0.93
C ARG A 106 -3.34 -20.43 -0.58
N VAL A 107 -2.33 -19.56 -0.62
CA VAL A 107 -2.41 -18.11 -0.47
C VAL A 107 -3.33 -17.45 -1.50
N GLU A 108 -3.14 -17.76 -2.77
CA GLU A 108 -3.87 -17.13 -3.88
C GLU A 108 -5.32 -17.58 -3.88
N TRP A 109 -5.55 -18.83 -3.46
CA TRP A 109 -6.89 -19.36 -3.17
C TRP A 109 -7.59 -18.60 -2.03
N LEU A 110 -6.91 -18.33 -0.92
CA LEU A 110 -7.48 -17.55 0.19
C LEU A 110 -7.82 -16.11 -0.24
N ILE A 111 -6.99 -15.50 -1.08
CA ILE A 111 -7.21 -14.16 -1.59
C ILE A 111 -8.45 -14.10 -2.50
N LEU A 112 -8.56 -15.05 -3.44
CA LEU A 112 -9.75 -15.17 -4.29
C LEU A 112 -11.01 -15.43 -3.47
N LEU A 113 -10.93 -16.28 -2.45
CA LEU A 113 -12.03 -16.52 -1.52
C LEU A 113 -12.43 -15.22 -0.79
N GLY A 114 -11.46 -14.42 -0.35
CA GLY A 114 -11.70 -13.12 0.26
C GLY A 114 -12.43 -12.16 -0.67
N TYR A 115 -12.07 -12.11 -1.96
CA TYR A 115 -12.78 -11.31 -2.95
C TYR A 115 -14.20 -11.79 -3.26
N PHE A 116 -14.37 -13.11 -3.33
CA PHE A 116 -15.70 -13.69 -3.49
C PHE A 116 -16.59 -13.33 -2.29
N LEU A 117 -16.07 -13.48 -1.07
CA LEU A 117 -16.78 -13.12 0.17
C LEU A 117 -17.08 -11.62 0.24
N PHE A 118 -16.17 -10.76 -0.22
CA PHE A 118 -16.42 -9.31 -0.29
C PHE A 118 -17.65 -8.98 -1.16
N ILE A 119 -17.77 -9.60 -2.34
CA ILE A 119 -18.91 -9.36 -3.25
C ILE A 119 -20.20 -9.90 -2.63
N VAL A 120 -20.18 -11.14 -2.12
CA VAL A 120 -21.35 -11.79 -1.52
C VAL A 120 -21.86 -11.02 -0.32
N THR A 121 -20.97 -10.62 0.60
CA THR A 121 -21.34 -9.85 1.80
C THR A 121 -21.91 -8.48 1.44
N SER A 122 -21.38 -7.81 0.41
CA SER A 122 -21.87 -6.50 -0.03
C SER A 122 -23.29 -6.58 -0.59
N ILE A 123 -23.60 -7.61 -1.38
CA ILE A 123 -24.97 -7.86 -1.87
C ILE A 123 -25.90 -8.20 -0.71
N PHE A 124 -25.43 -9.04 0.22
CA PHE A 124 -26.21 -9.45 1.40
C PHE A 124 -26.62 -8.26 2.27
N ILE A 125 -25.72 -7.30 2.50
CA ILE A 125 -26.04 -6.05 3.20
C ILE A 125 -27.16 -5.28 2.49
N GLY A 126 -27.11 -5.18 1.16
CA GLY A 126 -28.16 -4.55 0.36
C GLY A 126 -29.53 -5.25 0.54
N VAL A 127 -29.55 -6.58 0.51
CA VAL A 127 -30.78 -7.37 0.70
C VAL A 127 -31.35 -7.20 2.11
N ILE A 128 -30.53 -7.30 3.16
CA ILE A 128 -30.96 -7.04 4.55
C ILE A 128 -31.50 -5.62 4.68
N THR A 129 -30.85 -4.64 4.06
CA THR A 129 -31.30 -3.25 4.13
C THR A 129 -32.71 -3.10 3.56
N ILE A 130 -33.01 -3.74 2.43
CA ILE A 130 -34.33 -3.65 1.78
C ILE A 130 -35.39 -4.44 2.55
N ARG A 131 -35.09 -5.67 2.97
CA ARG A 131 -36.09 -6.59 3.54
C ARG A 131 -36.33 -6.41 5.02
N LEU A 132 -35.34 -5.95 5.78
CA LEU A 132 -35.42 -5.81 7.23
C LEU A 132 -35.30 -4.34 7.65
N PHE A 133 -34.23 -3.65 7.25
CA PHE A 133 -33.93 -2.32 7.80
C PHE A 133 -34.93 -1.23 7.37
N ILE A 134 -35.30 -1.17 6.09
CA ILE A 134 -36.26 -0.18 5.57
C ILE A 134 -37.67 -0.37 6.15
N PRO A 135 -38.27 -1.59 6.17
CA PRO A 135 -39.57 -1.82 6.81
C PRO A 135 -39.57 -1.45 8.31
N LEU A 136 -38.50 -1.78 9.04
CA LEU A 136 -38.34 -1.41 10.45
C LEU A 136 -38.34 0.10 10.65
N LEU A 137 -37.65 0.87 9.80
CA LEU A 137 -37.65 2.35 9.85
C LEU A 137 -39.02 2.96 9.52
N LYS A 138 -39.84 2.28 8.71
CA LYS A 138 -41.20 2.70 8.38
C LYS A 138 -42.24 2.28 9.44
N GLY A 139 -41.82 1.55 10.48
CA GLY A 139 -42.73 1.04 11.52
C GLY A 139 -43.61 -0.12 11.06
N ASP A 140 -43.21 -0.85 10.03
CA ASP A 140 -43.99 -1.98 9.50
C ASP A 140 -44.03 -3.13 10.53
N THR A 141 -45.24 -3.57 10.88
CA THR A 141 -45.49 -4.57 11.94
C THR A 141 -45.33 -6.01 11.48
N THR A 142 -45.11 -6.24 10.19
CA THR A 142 -44.99 -7.57 9.60
C THR A 142 -43.60 -8.20 9.74
N VAL A 143 -42.61 -7.40 10.17
CA VAL A 143 -41.19 -7.79 10.23
C VAL A 143 -40.70 -7.77 11.68
N TYR A 144 -41.43 -8.39 12.61
CA TYR A 144 -40.94 -8.60 13.97
C TYR A 144 -40.41 -10.01 14.16
N TRP A 145 -39.18 -10.08 14.64
CA TRP A 145 -38.64 -11.27 15.26
C TRP A 145 -38.94 -11.19 16.75
N LEU A 146 -39.55 -12.25 17.30
CA LEU A 146 -39.95 -12.35 18.71
C LEU A 146 -40.90 -11.23 19.17
N ASP A 147 -41.77 -10.73 18.27
CA ASP A 147 -42.74 -9.65 18.54
C ASP A 147 -42.11 -8.37 19.16
N ASN A 148 -40.81 -8.17 18.98
CA ASN A 148 -40.07 -7.06 19.56
C ASN A 148 -39.26 -6.31 18.49
N GLN A 149 -39.67 -5.07 18.24
CA GLN A 149 -39.00 -4.13 17.35
C GLN A 149 -37.51 -3.96 17.69
N GLY A 150 -37.18 -3.76 18.96
CA GLY A 150 -35.81 -3.55 19.43
C GLY A 150 -34.91 -4.76 19.22
N PHE A 151 -35.44 -5.97 19.48
CA PHE A 151 -34.71 -7.22 19.23
C PHE A 151 -34.43 -7.42 17.73
N THR A 152 -35.40 -7.10 16.88
CA THR A 152 -35.25 -7.23 15.43
C THR A 152 -34.22 -6.25 14.87
N VAL A 153 -34.17 -5.02 15.41
CA VAL A 153 -33.13 -4.04 15.09
C VAL A 153 -31.76 -4.54 15.51
N LEU A 154 -31.62 -5.05 16.74
CA LEU A 154 -30.36 -5.59 17.25
C LEU A 154 -29.85 -6.75 16.38
N LEU A 155 -30.72 -7.72 16.06
CA LEU A 155 -30.39 -8.86 15.21
C LEU A 155 -29.99 -8.42 13.79
N SER A 156 -30.70 -7.45 13.21
CA SER A 156 -30.39 -6.90 11.89
C SER A 156 -29.01 -6.23 11.87
N LEU A 157 -28.66 -5.47 12.91
CA LEU A 157 -27.35 -4.85 13.05
C LEU A 157 -26.23 -5.89 13.22
N ILE A 158 -26.48 -6.96 13.99
CA ILE A 158 -25.53 -8.07 14.16
C ILE A 158 -25.27 -8.78 12.82
N LEU A 159 -26.33 -9.06 12.05
CA LEU A 159 -26.20 -9.67 10.72
C LEU A 159 -25.46 -8.77 9.72
N MET A 160 -25.66 -7.45 9.79
CA MET A 160 -24.91 -6.48 8.97
C MET A 160 -23.44 -6.33 9.40
N ALA A 161 -23.13 -6.55 10.69
CA ALA A 161 -21.76 -6.47 11.22
C ALA A 161 -20.95 -7.76 11.02
N PHE A 162 -21.60 -8.89 10.75
CA PHE A 162 -20.95 -10.19 10.53
C PHE A 162 -19.79 -10.19 9.50
N PRO A 163 -19.88 -9.48 8.34
CA PRO A 163 -18.78 -9.36 7.40
C PRO A 163 -17.47 -8.81 8.00
N ILE A 164 -17.56 -7.96 9.03
CA ILE A 164 -16.39 -7.41 9.74
C ILE A 164 -15.60 -8.55 10.40
N THR A 165 -16.28 -9.50 11.04
CA THR A 165 -15.63 -10.62 11.73
C THR A 165 -14.96 -11.58 10.74
N ILE A 166 -15.62 -11.91 9.62
CA ILE A 166 -15.06 -12.77 8.58
C ILE A 166 -13.80 -12.14 7.96
N GLU A 167 -13.88 -10.87 7.56
CA GLU A 167 -12.73 -10.18 6.93
C GLU A 167 -11.55 -10.04 7.91
N ALA A 168 -11.82 -9.78 9.20
CA ALA A 168 -10.79 -9.72 10.23
C ALA A 168 -10.13 -11.08 10.52
N ILE A 169 -10.89 -12.17 10.45
CA ILE A 169 -10.36 -13.53 10.59
C ILE A 169 -9.50 -13.88 9.37
N LEU A 170 -10.01 -13.64 8.16
CA LEU A 170 -9.27 -13.89 6.92
C LEU A 170 -7.96 -13.10 6.89
N SER A 171 -7.95 -11.84 7.31
CA SER A 171 -6.72 -11.04 7.36
C SER A 171 -5.65 -11.63 8.29
N LYS A 172 -6.05 -12.33 9.36
CA LYS A 172 -5.11 -13.00 10.27
C LYS A 172 -4.52 -14.27 9.66
N PHE A 173 -5.26 -14.97 8.81
CA PHE A 173 -4.82 -16.21 8.16
C PHE A 173 -4.01 -15.97 6.87
N THR A 174 -4.16 -14.81 6.24
CA THR A 174 -3.38 -14.41 5.06
C THR A 174 -2.07 -13.72 5.41
N ARG A 175 -1.37 -14.17 6.47
CA ARG A 175 0.00 -13.72 6.78
C ARG A 175 0.93 -14.14 5.66
N ILE A 176 1.27 -13.18 4.81
CA ILE A 176 2.25 -13.38 3.75
C ILE A 176 3.25 -12.28 3.90
N VAL A 177 4.44 -12.66 4.32
CA VAL A 177 5.62 -11.83 4.16
C VAL A 177 5.88 -11.76 2.67
N VAL A 178 5.24 -10.80 1.99
CA VAL A 178 5.66 -10.41 0.64
C VAL A 178 6.94 -9.64 0.86
N VAL A 179 8.07 -10.29 0.65
CA VAL A 179 9.36 -9.60 0.64
C VAL A 179 9.32 -8.63 -0.54
N GLN A 180 9.10 -7.35 -0.25
CA GLN A 180 8.97 -6.26 -1.22
C GLN A 180 10.35 -5.91 -1.75
N THR A 181 10.77 -6.54 -2.84
CA THR A 181 11.96 -6.10 -3.60
C THR A 181 11.55 -5.18 -4.74
N ILE A 182 12.42 -4.26 -5.16
CA ILE A 182 12.19 -3.37 -6.31
C ILE A 182 11.86 -4.16 -7.58
N ASP A 183 12.41 -5.37 -7.73
CA ASP A 183 12.11 -6.31 -8.82
C ASP A 183 10.62 -6.67 -8.93
N THR A 184 9.88 -6.58 -7.82
CA THR A 184 8.42 -6.83 -7.79
C THR A 184 7.63 -5.69 -8.45
N PHE A 185 8.26 -4.53 -8.69
CA PHE A 185 7.60 -3.29 -9.11
C PHE A 185 8.24 -2.62 -10.32
N VAL A 186 9.11 -3.31 -11.07
CA VAL A 186 9.81 -2.77 -12.25
C VAL A 186 8.83 -2.16 -13.27
N GLU A 187 7.72 -2.84 -13.54
CA GLU A 187 6.67 -2.33 -14.44
C GLU A 187 6.02 -1.05 -13.91
N GLU A 188 5.84 -0.94 -12.59
CA GLU A 188 5.25 0.26 -11.98
C GLU A 188 6.22 1.44 -12.01
N VAL A 189 7.51 1.20 -11.76
CA VAL A 189 8.56 2.22 -11.91
C VAL A 189 8.60 2.72 -13.36
N TYR A 190 8.58 1.80 -14.33
CA TYR A 190 8.58 2.13 -15.77
C TYR A 190 7.34 2.96 -16.18
N ILE A 191 6.15 2.57 -15.72
CA ILE A 191 4.90 3.30 -15.99
C ILE A 191 4.96 4.69 -15.36
N LEU A 192 5.45 4.78 -14.12
CA LEU A 192 5.54 6.04 -13.40
C LEU A 192 6.52 6.99 -14.09
N GLU A 193 7.70 6.54 -14.49
CA GLU A 193 8.66 7.33 -15.26
C GLU A 193 8.06 7.87 -16.55
N HIS A 194 7.37 7.03 -17.32
CA HIS A 194 6.69 7.46 -18.54
C HIS A 194 5.64 8.54 -18.26
N GLN A 195 4.87 8.39 -17.19
CA GLN A 195 3.86 9.37 -16.78
C GLN A 195 4.48 10.66 -16.25
N LEU A 196 5.62 10.58 -15.56
CA LEU A 196 6.38 11.74 -15.10
C LEU A 196 7.04 12.48 -16.25
N GLY A 197 7.42 11.80 -17.34
CA GLY A 197 7.93 12.41 -18.56
C GLY A 197 6.88 13.16 -19.40
N MET A 198 5.59 12.98 -19.10
CA MET A 198 4.52 13.71 -19.79
C MET A 198 4.43 15.17 -19.33
N ASP A 199 3.91 16.04 -20.21
CA ASP A 199 3.67 17.45 -19.88
C ASP A 199 2.70 17.61 -18.70
N ASN A 200 3.14 18.35 -17.67
CA ASN A 200 2.33 18.63 -16.50
C ASN A 200 2.08 20.13 -16.36
N TYR A 201 0.81 20.53 -16.44
CA TYR A 201 0.40 21.94 -16.34
C TYR A 201 0.91 22.65 -15.08
N LEU A 202 0.93 21.98 -13.92
CA LEU A 202 1.34 22.61 -12.65
C LEU A 202 2.85 22.86 -12.61
N ILE A 203 3.64 21.97 -13.20
CA ILE A 203 5.08 22.14 -13.34
C ILE A 203 5.36 23.26 -14.36
N ASN A 204 4.74 23.19 -15.54
CA ASN A 204 4.93 24.19 -16.60
C ASN A 204 4.54 25.60 -16.13
N LYS A 205 3.45 25.73 -15.36
CA LYS A 205 3.02 27.01 -14.77
C LYS A 205 4.04 27.59 -13.78
N ASN A 206 4.75 26.74 -13.04
CA ASN A 206 5.67 27.15 -11.99
C ASN A 206 7.15 27.02 -12.39
N LYS A 207 7.47 26.75 -13.67
CA LYS A 207 8.84 26.46 -14.14
C LYS A 207 9.87 27.50 -13.68
N PHE A 208 9.58 28.78 -13.87
CA PHE A 208 10.47 29.86 -13.43
C PHE A 208 10.69 29.89 -11.90
N VAL A 209 9.67 29.52 -11.13
CA VAL A 209 9.78 29.44 -9.67
C VAL A 209 10.62 28.25 -9.25
N ILE A 210 10.47 27.11 -9.92
CA ILE A 210 11.28 25.90 -9.70
C ILE A 210 12.74 26.21 -9.99
N ASP A 211 13.05 26.82 -11.14
CA ASP A 211 14.41 27.17 -11.53
C ASP A 211 15.09 28.13 -10.53
N ASN A 212 14.34 29.14 -10.05
CA ASN A 212 14.87 30.09 -9.07
C ASN A 212 15.04 29.46 -7.69
N ALA A 213 14.06 28.70 -7.21
CA ALA A 213 14.14 28.03 -5.92
C ALA A 213 15.30 27.00 -5.89
N ALA A 214 15.52 26.31 -7.01
CA ALA A 214 16.65 25.40 -7.17
C ALA A 214 17.99 26.14 -7.07
N ARG A 215 18.13 27.26 -7.80
CA ARG A 215 19.34 28.10 -7.76
C ARG A 215 19.59 28.72 -6.39
N GLU A 216 18.56 29.22 -5.72
CA GLU A 216 18.69 29.87 -4.40
C GLU A 216 19.12 28.89 -3.30
N ASN A 217 18.81 27.61 -3.45
CA ASN A 217 19.13 26.57 -2.47
C ASN A 217 20.26 25.64 -2.93
N ASP A 218 20.94 25.97 -4.03
CA ASP A 218 22.02 25.18 -4.63
C ASP A 218 21.66 23.69 -4.86
N ILE A 219 20.44 23.44 -5.33
CA ILE A 219 19.97 22.08 -5.64
C ILE A 219 19.78 21.89 -7.15
N ASN A 220 19.92 20.64 -7.60
CA ASN A 220 19.65 20.31 -8.99
C ASN A 220 18.17 20.54 -9.33
N THR A 221 17.90 21.35 -10.37
CA THR A 221 16.55 21.66 -10.84
C THR A 221 15.76 20.42 -11.23
N VAL A 222 16.40 19.44 -11.86
CA VAL A 222 15.79 18.15 -12.27
C VAL A 222 15.35 17.36 -11.04
N LEU A 223 16.14 17.37 -9.96
CA LEU A 223 15.78 16.73 -8.70
C LEU A 223 14.52 17.35 -8.10
N LEU A 224 14.50 18.68 -7.98
CA LEU A 224 13.35 19.42 -7.43
C LEU A 224 12.09 19.19 -8.27
N GLU A 225 12.22 19.26 -9.61
CA GLU A 225 11.10 19.02 -10.51
C GLU A 225 10.58 17.59 -10.38
N THR A 226 11.46 16.60 -10.26
CA THR A 226 11.08 15.19 -10.13
C THR A 226 10.32 14.92 -8.85
N VAL A 227 10.80 15.45 -7.72
CA VAL A 227 10.11 15.40 -6.42
C VAL A 227 8.71 16.02 -6.54
N LEU A 228 8.59 17.20 -7.15
CA LEU A 228 7.30 17.86 -7.36
C LEU A 228 6.36 17.02 -8.24
N ARG A 229 6.86 16.41 -9.31
CA ARG A 229 6.06 15.57 -10.20
C ARG A 229 5.57 14.31 -9.49
N LEU A 230 6.41 13.67 -8.67
CA LEU A 230 6.04 12.54 -7.82
C LEU A 230 4.94 12.93 -6.84
N GLU A 231 5.07 14.06 -6.16
CA GLU A 231 4.04 14.54 -5.23
C GLU A 231 2.73 14.89 -5.93
N ILE A 232 2.77 15.50 -7.11
CA ILE A 232 1.56 15.78 -7.91
C ILE A 232 0.87 14.47 -8.32
N PHE A 233 1.66 13.45 -8.69
CA PHE A 233 1.16 12.14 -9.05
C PHE A 233 0.45 11.46 -7.87
N TYR A 234 1.10 11.40 -6.71
CA TYR A 234 0.55 10.77 -5.51
C TYR A 234 -0.58 11.57 -4.84
N ARG A 235 -0.58 12.90 -4.93
CA ARG A 235 -1.63 13.78 -4.40
C ARG A 235 -3.02 13.51 -5.00
N GLY A 236 -3.09 12.92 -6.19
CA GLY A 236 -4.33 12.48 -6.82
C GLY A 236 -5.17 13.62 -7.41
N ARG A 237 -6.50 13.59 -7.22
CA ARG A 237 -7.44 14.42 -7.99
C ARG A 237 -7.47 15.89 -7.56
N LYS A 238 -7.91 16.79 -8.46
CA LYS A 238 -8.04 18.25 -8.24
C LYS A 238 -8.88 18.64 -7.01
N TYR A 239 -9.85 17.84 -6.59
CA TYR A 239 -10.68 18.16 -5.42
C TYR A 239 -9.91 18.07 -4.10
N ASN A 240 -8.87 17.22 -4.00
CA ASN A 240 -8.01 17.12 -2.82
C ASN A 240 -7.34 18.48 -2.53
N ARG A 241 -6.89 19.18 -3.57
CA ARG A 241 -6.32 20.53 -3.46
C ARG A 241 -7.31 21.56 -2.93
N ILE A 242 -8.58 21.46 -3.34
CA ILE A 242 -9.63 22.37 -2.86
C ILE A 242 -9.91 22.09 -1.38
N LEU A 243 -10.04 20.81 -1.02
CA LEU A 243 -10.29 20.40 0.36
C LEU A 243 -9.14 20.81 1.29
N GLU A 244 -7.90 20.55 0.88
CA GLU A 244 -6.69 20.94 1.62
C GLU A 244 -6.66 22.45 1.88
N ARG A 245 -6.90 23.26 0.84
CA ARG A 245 -6.95 24.71 0.96
C ARG A 245 -8.08 25.17 1.88
N ALA A 246 -9.25 24.56 1.79
CA ALA A 246 -10.37 24.86 2.66
C ALA A 246 -10.07 24.50 4.13
N VAL A 247 -9.46 23.35 4.38
CA VAL A 247 -9.07 22.91 5.73
C VAL A 247 -8.02 23.84 6.33
N CYS A 248 -7.00 24.23 5.57
CA CYS A 248 -5.99 25.19 6.02
C CYS A 248 -6.56 26.61 6.24
N GLN A 249 -7.57 27.01 5.48
CA GLN A 249 -8.18 28.35 5.58
C GLN A 249 -9.21 28.46 6.71
N PHE A 250 -10.13 27.50 6.80
CA PHE A 250 -11.26 27.59 7.74
C PHE A 250 -10.98 26.89 9.07
N VAL A 251 -10.11 25.87 9.10
CA VAL A 251 -9.85 25.10 10.31
C VAL A 251 -8.35 24.80 10.52
N PRO A 252 -7.48 25.83 10.54
CA PRO A 252 -6.02 25.66 10.61
C PRO A 252 -5.57 24.90 11.87
N LYS A 253 -6.26 25.08 13.00
CA LYS A 253 -5.95 24.35 14.24
C LYS A 253 -6.07 22.84 14.08
N ILE A 254 -7.06 22.36 13.32
CA ILE A 254 -7.22 20.92 13.05
C ILE A 254 -6.16 20.45 12.06
N ALA A 255 -5.87 21.24 11.03
CA ALA A 255 -4.83 20.95 10.05
C ALA A 255 -3.45 20.73 10.73
N ILE A 256 -3.06 21.65 11.62
CA ILE A 256 -1.82 21.57 12.41
C ILE A 256 -1.84 20.34 13.31
N LYS A 257 -2.92 20.14 14.09
CA LYS A 257 -3.04 18.99 15.00
C LYS A 257 -2.97 17.65 14.28
N LYS A 258 -3.49 17.56 13.07
CA LYS A 258 -3.48 16.34 12.25
C LYS A 258 -2.21 16.19 11.40
N ASN A 259 -1.32 17.19 11.41
CA ASN A 259 -0.06 17.19 10.68
C ASN A 259 -0.23 16.79 9.19
N ILE A 260 -1.18 17.44 8.51
CA ILE A 260 -1.47 17.14 7.11
C ILE A 260 -0.34 17.58 6.18
N SER A 261 -0.24 16.94 5.01
CA SER A 261 0.61 17.34 3.89
C SER A 261 -0.05 18.44 3.06
N VAL A 262 0.67 19.50 2.73
CA VAL A 262 0.11 20.72 2.11
C VAL A 262 0.93 21.16 0.89
N GLY A 263 0.24 21.65 -0.13
CA GLY A 263 0.79 22.31 -1.30
C GLY A 263 1.15 21.36 -2.44
N ILE A 264 1.76 21.91 -3.49
CA ILE A 264 2.19 21.15 -4.68
C ILE A 264 3.23 20.05 -4.35
N ALA A 265 4.08 20.31 -3.36
CA ALA A 265 5.10 19.41 -2.82
C ALA A 265 4.60 18.57 -1.63
N GLN A 266 3.31 18.65 -1.25
CA GLN A 266 2.72 17.82 -0.18
C GLN A 266 3.55 17.72 1.12
N ILE A 267 4.12 18.85 1.56
CA ILE A 267 5.00 18.91 2.75
C ILE A 267 4.15 18.84 4.03
N LYS A 268 4.49 17.93 4.95
CA LYS A 268 3.87 17.86 6.28
C LYS A 268 4.11 19.16 7.04
N ILE A 269 3.09 19.65 7.75
CA ILE A 269 3.18 20.90 8.52
C ILE A 269 4.36 20.90 9.50
N SER A 270 4.55 19.80 10.25
CA SER A 270 5.69 19.64 11.17
C SER A 270 7.05 19.67 10.47
N THR A 271 7.16 19.12 9.25
CA THR A 271 8.38 19.20 8.45
C THR A 271 8.65 20.64 8.03
N ALA A 272 7.62 21.36 7.58
CA ALA A 272 7.73 22.77 7.24
C ALA A 272 8.11 23.63 8.46
N GLU A 273 7.62 23.33 9.67
CA GLU A 273 8.02 24.02 10.91
C GLU A 273 9.52 23.88 11.18
N LYS A 274 10.07 22.66 11.02
CA LYS A 274 11.50 22.39 11.18
C LYS A 274 12.35 23.17 10.18
N VAL A 275 11.99 23.10 8.89
CA VAL A 275 12.71 23.75 7.79
C VAL A 275 12.63 25.28 7.89
N LEU A 276 11.46 25.83 8.23
CA LEU A 276 11.25 27.28 8.32
C LEU A 276 11.68 27.87 9.67
N ARG A 277 11.84 27.05 10.71
CA ARG A 277 12.09 27.47 12.10
C ARG A 277 11.07 28.51 12.58
N LYS A 278 9.80 28.27 12.26
CA LYS A 278 8.65 29.13 12.59
C LYS A 278 7.49 28.29 13.08
N ASP A 279 6.57 28.90 13.82
CA ASP A 279 5.32 28.26 14.23
C ASP A 279 4.35 28.10 13.05
N ALA A 280 3.71 26.94 12.92
CA ALA A 280 2.82 26.61 11.81
C ALA A 280 1.68 27.62 11.61
N SER A 281 1.19 28.27 12.67
CA SER A 281 0.14 29.28 12.57
C SER A 281 0.53 30.46 11.69
N THR A 282 1.83 30.74 11.56
CA THR A 282 2.36 31.90 10.81
C THR A 282 2.46 31.66 9.30
N PHE A 283 2.51 30.41 8.85
CA PHE A 283 2.77 30.07 7.45
C PHE A 283 1.81 29.05 6.84
N ILE A 284 0.90 28.44 7.61
CA ILE A 284 -0.01 27.39 7.11
C ILE A 284 -0.83 27.81 5.88
N MET A 285 -1.32 29.05 5.84
CA MET A 285 -2.01 29.57 4.66
C MET A 285 -1.07 29.81 3.48
N LYS A 286 0.20 30.16 3.76
CA LYS A 286 1.22 30.38 2.72
C LYS A 286 1.66 29.06 2.09
N LEU A 287 1.65 27.95 2.84
CA LEU A 287 1.93 26.60 2.30
C LEU A 287 0.96 26.17 1.19
N CYS A 288 -0.25 26.73 1.14
CA CYS A 288 -1.19 26.48 0.03
C CYS A 288 -0.82 27.24 -1.26
N ASN A 289 0.12 28.19 -1.20
CA ASN A 289 0.63 28.90 -2.37
C ASN A 289 1.74 28.08 -3.02
N ASP A 290 1.61 27.79 -4.32
CA ASP A 290 2.55 26.95 -5.07
C ASP A 290 3.99 27.49 -4.97
N ARG A 291 4.19 28.82 -5.06
CA ARG A 291 5.52 29.42 -5.00
C ARG A 291 6.19 29.18 -3.66
N PHE A 292 5.51 29.55 -2.58
CA PHE A 292 6.06 29.38 -1.23
C PHE A 292 6.31 27.90 -0.90
N ASN A 293 5.43 27.01 -1.36
CA ASN A 293 5.57 25.59 -1.12
C ASN A 293 6.75 24.97 -1.91
N ILE A 294 7.02 25.42 -3.13
CA ILE A 294 8.21 25.04 -3.92
C ILE A 294 9.49 25.53 -3.22
N GLU A 295 9.51 26.78 -2.73
CA GLU A 295 10.64 27.33 -1.97
C GLU A 295 10.94 26.50 -0.70
N VAL A 296 9.91 26.10 0.05
CA VAL A 296 10.05 25.22 1.22
C VAL A 296 10.56 23.84 0.82
N CYS A 297 10.08 23.29 -0.30
CA CYS A 297 10.54 22.00 -0.82
C CYS A 297 12.02 22.04 -1.19
N ALA A 298 12.46 23.10 -1.88
CA ALA A 298 13.85 23.28 -2.27
C ALA A 298 14.76 23.35 -1.04
N LYS A 299 14.35 24.13 -0.04
CA LYS A 299 15.08 24.23 1.23
C LYS A 299 15.15 22.89 1.97
N LEU A 300 14.04 22.16 2.03
CA LEU A 300 14.00 20.82 2.64
C LEU A 300 14.97 19.86 1.93
N LEU A 301 14.99 19.85 0.60
CA LEU A 301 15.91 18.98 -0.14
C LEU A 301 17.37 19.35 0.12
N ASN A 302 17.70 20.64 0.18
CA ASN A 302 19.05 21.09 0.54
C ASN A 302 19.42 20.66 1.97
N ASP A 303 18.53 20.85 2.94
CA ASP A 303 18.76 20.41 4.33
C ASP A 303 19.04 18.89 4.38
N LEU A 304 18.27 18.08 3.65
CA LEU A 304 18.46 16.62 3.58
C LEU A 304 19.77 16.21 2.88
N ILE A 305 20.17 16.91 1.82
CA ILE A 305 21.42 16.65 1.11
C ILE A 305 22.60 16.91 2.05
N ASN A 306 22.61 18.06 2.73
CA ASN A 306 23.66 18.42 3.67
C ASN A 306 23.70 17.47 4.87
N GLU A 307 22.55 17.05 5.42
CA GLU A 307 22.50 16.05 6.49
C GLU A 307 23.08 14.71 6.04
N TYR A 308 22.78 14.27 4.81
CA TYR A 308 23.34 13.04 4.25
C TYR A 308 24.85 13.12 4.04
N GLU A 309 25.35 14.25 3.52
CA GLU A 309 26.79 14.48 3.33
C GLU A 309 27.55 14.53 4.66
N ASP A 310 27.01 15.23 5.67
CA ASP A 310 27.61 15.28 7.01
C ASP A 310 27.68 13.89 7.67
N MET A 311 26.61 13.07 7.52
CA MET A 311 26.61 11.69 8.00
C MET A 311 27.60 10.80 7.27
N ARG A 312 27.76 11.01 5.95
CA ARG A 312 28.75 10.31 5.13
C ARG A 312 30.18 10.64 5.55
N GLU A 313 30.49 11.92 5.73
CA GLU A 313 31.82 12.37 6.16
C GLU A 313 32.18 11.85 7.55
N LYS A 314 31.20 11.77 8.45
CA LYS A 314 31.38 11.29 9.82
C LYS A 314 31.32 9.77 9.98
N ASN A 315 31.06 9.01 8.90
CA ASN A 315 30.74 7.58 8.95
C ASN A 315 29.76 7.24 10.08
N ALA A 316 28.69 8.02 10.20
CA ALA A 316 27.72 7.84 11.26
C ALA A 316 26.96 6.52 11.07
N TRP A 317 26.69 5.77 12.14
CA TRP A 317 25.99 4.48 12.09
C TRP A 317 24.70 4.45 11.24
N PRO A 318 23.84 5.50 11.21
CA PRO A 318 22.66 5.51 10.34
C PRO A 318 22.97 5.61 8.83
N TYR A 319 24.15 6.11 8.45
CA TYR A 319 24.55 6.28 7.05
C TYR A 319 24.65 4.93 6.32
N GLU A 320 25.19 3.91 6.99
CA GLU A 320 25.41 2.57 6.44
C GLU A 320 24.10 1.84 6.08
N GLU A 321 22.97 2.31 6.61
CA GLU A 321 21.65 1.73 6.34
C GLU A 321 20.98 2.29 5.08
N TYR A 322 21.48 3.40 4.53
CA TYR A 322 20.97 4.01 3.31
C TYR A 322 21.81 3.62 2.10
N ILE A 323 21.14 3.29 0.99
CA ILE A 323 21.82 2.85 -0.24
C ILE A 323 22.55 4.02 -0.91
N ASP A 324 21.86 5.16 -0.99
CA ASP A 324 22.34 6.38 -1.61
C ASP A 324 21.54 7.59 -1.10
N ILE A 325 21.90 8.77 -1.60
CA ILE A 325 21.22 10.03 -1.25
C ILE A 325 19.73 10.02 -1.64
N TYR A 326 19.37 9.34 -2.73
CA TYR A 326 17.98 9.28 -3.20
C TYR A 326 17.11 8.38 -2.32
N ASP A 327 17.70 7.30 -1.81
CA ASP A 327 17.11 6.43 -0.79
C ASP A 327 16.87 7.20 0.52
N TYR A 328 17.86 7.98 0.94
CA TYR A 328 17.76 8.86 2.10
C TYR A 328 16.64 9.89 1.95
N ILE A 329 16.65 10.65 0.84
CA ILE A 329 15.60 11.63 0.51
C ILE A 329 14.23 10.97 0.54
N SER A 330 14.06 9.81 -0.11
CA SER A 330 12.77 9.11 -0.17
C SER A 330 12.27 8.69 1.21
N CYS A 331 13.17 8.18 2.06
CA CYS A 331 12.83 7.80 3.43
C CYS A 331 12.41 9.03 4.26
N GLN A 332 13.20 10.10 4.25
CA GLN A 332 12.92 11.27 5.07
C GLN A 332 11.68 12.05 4.60
N TYR A 333 11.49 12.17 3.28
CA TYR A 333 10.38 12.90 2.71
C TYR A 333 9.03 12.21 2.99
N LEU A 334 8.97 10.89 2.82
CA LEU A 334 7.74 10.11 3.01
C LEU A 334 7.54 9.65 4.47
N GLY A 335 8.60 9.67 5.30
CA GLY A 335 8.60 9.19 6.68
C GLY A 335 8.79 7.68 6.81
N GLY A 336 9.59 7.09 5.93
CA GLY A 336 10.02 5.69 5.98
C GLY A 336 11.28 5.48 6.80
N MET A 337 11.46 4.27 7.33
CA MET A 337 12.71 3.83 7.99
C MET A 337 13.57 3.05 7.00
N PRO A 338 14.91 3.14 7.08
CA PRO A 338 15.80 2.47 6.12
C PRO A 338 15.64 0.94 6.11
N TRP A 339 15.41 0.31 7.26
CA TRP A 339 15.18 -1.13 7.38
C TRP A 339 13.74 -1.58 7.13
N ASN A 340 12.78 -0.66 6.99
CA ASN A 340 11.36 -0.98 6.79
C ASN A 340 10.70 0.03 5.82
N LYS A 341 11.10 -0.08 4.55
CA LYS A 341 10.61 0.77 3.48
C LYS A 341 9.32 0.20 2.94
N ASN A 342 8.27 1.02 2.89
CA ASN A 342 7.08 0.66 2.14
C ASN A 342 7.36 0.77 0.63
N LYS A 343 6.49 0.14 -0.16
CA LYS A 343 6.52 0.21 -1.62
C LYS A 343 6.68 1.63 -2.18
N THR A 344 5.96 2.61 -1.63
CA THR A 344 6.04 4.00 -2.11
C THR A 344 7.44 4.57 -1.98
N VAL A 345 8.12 4.36 -0.84
CA VAL A 345 9.51 4.79 -0.61
C VAL A 345 10.46 4.13 -1.59
N LEU A 346 10.29 2.83 -1.86
CA LEU A 346 11.13 2.09 -2.81
C LEU A 346 10.98 2.61 -4.25
N VAL A 347 9.74 2.82 -4.69
CA VAL A 347 9.43 3.36 -6.03
C VAL A 347 9.93 4.81 -6.16
N TYR A 348 9.74 5.63 -5.13
CA TYR A 348 10.19 7.01 -5.10
C TYR A 348 11.71 7.09 -5.31
N GLY A 349 12.49 6.33 -4.54
CA GLY A 349 13.94 6.31 -4.65
C GLY A 349 14.42 5.77 -6.00
N ALA A 350 13.76 4.76 -6.54
CA ALA A 350 14.09 4.20 -7.86
C ALA A 350 13.91 5.24 -8.98
N VAL A 351 12.79 5.97 -8.99
CA VAL A 351 12.52 7.02 -9.97
C VAL A 351 13.54 8.16 -9.86
N LEU A 352 13.85 8.60 -8.64
CA LEU A 352 14.87 9.66 -8.44
C LEU A 352 16.23 9.24 -9.00
N ARG A 353 16.67 7.99 -8.76
CA ARG A 353 17.94 7.47 -9.31
C ARG A 353 17.95 7.47 -10.84
N SER A 354 16.87 6.96 -11.43
CA SER A 354 16.76 6.79 -12.88
C SER A 354 16.82 8.13 -13.61
N ILE A 355 16.08 9.13 -13.13
CA ILE A 355 16.04 10.46 -13.76
C ILE A 355 17.35 11.23 -13.54
N MET A 356 17.98 11.09 -12.37
CA MET A 356 19.17 11.87 -12.03
C MET A 356 20.48 11.35 -12.63
N LYS A 357 20.55 10.06 -13.01
CA LYS A 357 21.76 9.47 -13.59
C LYS A 357 21.81 9.52 -15.13
N GLU A 358 20.72 9.90 -15.81
CA GLU A 358 20.56 9.81 -17.28
C GLU A 358 20.93 8.44 -17.88
N GLU A 359 20.95 7.39 -17.05
CA GLU A 359 21.26 6.04 -17.48
C GLU A 359 19.97 5.21 -17.55
N LYS A 360 19.82 4.41 -18.62
CA LYS A 360 18.86 3.30 -18.59
C LYS A 360 19.27 2.36 -17.47
N ILE A 361 18.58 2.45 -16.34
CA ILE A 361 18.65 1.55 -15.20
C ILE A 361 20.11 1.10 -14.92
N TYR A 362 20.92 1.94 -14.27
CA TYR A 362 21.84 1.35 -13.28
C TYR A 362 21.02 1.09 -12.03
N TYR A 363 20.44 -0.10 -12.04
CA TYR A 363 20.04 -0.82 -10.86
C TYR A 363 21.25 -0.86 -9.93
N VAL A 364 21.19 -0.05 -8.88
CA VAL A 364 21.83 -0.37 -7.62
C VAL A 364 20.67 -0.62 -6.67
N GLY A 365 20.02 -1.78 -6.83
CA GLY A 365 19.73 -2.50 -5.60
C GLY A 365 21.05 -2.56 -4.84
N THR A 366 21.05 -2.43 -3.52
CA THR A 366 22.10 -3.10 -2.72
C THR A 366 22.42 -4.41 -3.42
N GLU A 367 23.69 -4.77 -3.63
CA GLU A 367 24.10 -6.06 -4.18
C GLU A 367 23.25 -7.18 -3.57
N LEU A 368 22.13 -7.44 -4.24
CA LEU A 368 21.16 -8.45 -3.93
C LEU A 368 21.34 -9.31 -5.15
N THR A 369 22.42 -10.09 -5.11
CA THR A 369 22.50 -11.39 -5.76
C THR A 369 21.10 -11.98 -5.67
N GLY A 370 20.44 -12.07 -6.83
CA GLY A 370 19.05 -12.51 -6.94
C GLY A 370 18.84 -13.72 -6.06
N ARG A 371 17.72 -13.79 -5.34
CA ARG A 371 17.46 -14.78 -4.28
C ARG A 371 18.10 -16.12 -4.64
N CYS A 372 19.19 -16.44 -4.00
CA CYS A 372 19.86 -17.70 -4.26
C CYS A 372 19.16 -18.75 -3.41
N LEU A 373 18.64 -19.79 -4.05
CA LEU A 373 18.38 -21.03 -3.35
C LEU A 373 19.70 -21.74 -3.17
N VAL A 374 20.22 -21.72 -1.95
CA VAL A 374 21.41 -22.47 -1.58
C VAL A 374 20.97 -23.84 -1.08
N LYS A 375 21.50 -24.88 -1.72
CA LYS A 375 21.30 -26.27 -1.34
C LYS A 375 22.64 -26.87 -0.94
N ILE A 376 22.72 -27.40 0.27
CA ILE A 376 23.90 -28.09 0.79
C ILE A 376 23.52 -29.57 1.00
N TYR A 377 24.28 -30.44 0.35
CA TYR A 377 24.13 -31.88 0.41
C TYR A 377 25.37 -32.50 1.04
N LYS A 378 25.17 -33.45 1.94
CA LYS A 378 26.29 -34.18 2.55
C LYS A 378 26.35 -35.60 2.01
N ASN A 379 27.40 -35.87 1.23
CA ASN A 379 27.68 -37.19 0.64
C ASN A 379 28.89 -37.90 1.27
N ASP A 380 29.64 -37.21 2.14
CA ASP A 380 30.91 -37.69 2.69
C ASP A 380 30.83 -38.07 4.19
N LYS A 381 31.73 -38.96 4.64
CA LYS A 381 31.76 -39.57 5.98
C LYS A 381 32.28 -38.66 7.09
N LEU A 382 32.73 -37.44 6.78
CA LEU A 382 33.22 -36.50 7.78
C LEU A 382 32.07 -36.11 8.72
N GLU A 383 32.13 -36.42 10.00
CA GLU A 383 31.08 -36.04 10.96
C GLU A 383 31.09 -34.51 11.16
N ILE A 384 29.90 -33.91 11.24
CA ILE A 384 29.72 -32.50 11.61
C ILE A 384 29.22 -32.56 13.04
N GLU A 385 29.79 -31.83 13.98
CA GLU A 385 29.22 -31.86 15.32
C GLU A 385 27.90 -31.08 15.34
N TYR A 386 26.94 -31.54 16.14
CA TYR A 386 25.62 -30.90 16.23
C TYR A 386 25.73 -29.41 16.59
N HIS A 387 26.69 -29.05 17.44
CA HIS A 387 26.89 -27.68 17.90
C HIS A 387 27.43 -26.76 16.79
N GLU A 388 28.33 -27.24 15.93
CA GLU A 388 28.87 -26.51 14.77
C GLU A 388 27.78 -26.23 13.73
N LEU A 389 26.91 -27.22 13.49
CA LEU A 389 25.75 -27.05 12.64
C LEU A 389 24.77 -26.02 13.21
N GLN A 390 24.51 -26.02 14.53
CA GLN A 390 23.64 -25.02 15.14
C GLN A 390 24.24 -23.61 15.05
N GLU A 391 25.55 -23.46 15.24
CA GLU A 391 26.23 -22.19 15.09
C GLU A 391 26.13 -21.64 13.66
N PHE A 392 26.33 -22.51 12.66
CA PHE A 392 26.12 -22.16 11.25
C PHE A 392 24.68 -21.74 10.97
N LEU A 393 23.69 -22.50 11.47
CA LEU A 393 22.26 -22.19 11.32
C LEU A 393 21.87 -20.86 11.99
N GLU A 394 22.49 -20.52 13.11
CA GLU A 394 22.25 -19.26 13.81
C GLU A 394 22.85 -18.07 13.04
N LYS A 395 24.04 -18.24 12.43
CA LYS A 395 24.66 -17.23 11.56
C LYS A 395 23.84 -16.92 10.31
N ILE A 396 23.11 -17.89 9.77
CA ILE A 396 22.24 -17.72 8.59
C ILE A 396 20.75 -17.48 8.93
N ARG A 397 20.41 -17.32 10.22
CA ARG A 397 19.02 -17.23 10.72
C ARG A 397 18.25 -16.01 10.19
N GLU A 398 18.96 -14.95 9.85
CA GLU A 398 18.37 -13.73 9.26
C GLU A 398 17.93 -13.92 7.79
N GLY A 399 18.43 -14.96 7.11
CA GLY A 399 17.90 -15.41 5.81
C GLY A 399 16.64 -16.26 5.96
N ILE A 400 15.77 -16.32 4.93
CA ILE A 400 14.57 -17.16 4.98
C ILE A 400 14.97 -18.64 4.83
N VAL A 401 15.18 -19.31 5.96
CA VAL A 401 15.54 -20.73 6.01
C VAL A 401 14.29 -21.61 5.79
N ILE A 402 14.21 -22.30 4.64
CA ILE A 402 13.17 -23.32 4.38
C ILE A 402 13.74 -24.70 4.71
N ARG A 403 13.65 -25.12 5.97
CA ARG A 403 14.21 -26.43 6.40
C ARG A 403 13.47 -27.62 5.75
N ARG A 404 14.12 -28.30 4.81
CA ARG A 404 13.66 -29.60 4.24
C ARG A 404 14.66 -30.75 4.53
N LYS A 405 14.90 -30.95 5.84
CA LYS A 405 15.46 -32.14 6.56
C LYS A 405 16.99 -32.33 6.64
N ILE A 406 17.46 -32.42 7.89
CA ILE A 406 18.84 -32.66 8.31
C ILE A 406 18.83 -33.78 9.37
N PHE A 407 19.78 -34.71 9.34
CA PHE A 407 20.15 -35.54 10.49
C PHE A 407 21.66 -35.76 10.50
N VAL A 408 22.24 -35.66 11.70
CA VAL A 408 23.67 -35.72 12.00
C VAL A 408 23.87 -36.82 13.05
N ASP A 409 24.97 -37.57 12.95
CA ASP A 409 25.25 -38.86 13.59
C ASP A 409 24.43 -40.06 13.06
N LYS A 410 24.68 -40.36 11.77
CA LYS A 410 24.17 -41.42 10.86
C LYS A 410 22.95 -41.03 9.99
N GLN A 411 22.78 -39.74 9.71
CA GLN A 411 23.22 -38.99 8.52
C GLN A 411 22.23 -38.98 7.35
N GLU A 412 21.53 -37.86 7.18
CA GLU A 412 21.23 -37.28 5.85
C GLU A 412 21.07 -35.77 6.05
N MET A 413 21.97 -34.95 5.52
CA MET A 413 21.85 -33.49 5.60
C MET A 413 21.56 -32.89 4.23
N ASN A 414 20.30 -32.50 4.04
CA ASN A 414 19.81 -31.67 2.95
C ASN A 414 19.38 -30.32 3.52
N LEU A 415 20.27 -29.33 3.45
CA LEU A 415 19.96 -27.98 3.89
C LEU A 415 19.58 -27.13 2.68
N GLU A 416 18.36 -26.61 2.69
CA GLU A 416 17.90 -25.63 1.72
C GLU A 416 17.59 -24.32 2.44
N PHE A 417 18.15 -23.22 1.97
CA PHE A 417 17.78 -21.89 2.46
C PHE A 417 17.83 -20.86 1.34
N ILE A 418 17.02 -19.81 1.48
CA ILE A 418 16.99 -18.70 0.53
C ILE A 418 17.69 -17.53 1.19
N CYS A 419 18.76 -17.08 0.56
CA CYS A 419 19.47 -15.88 0.98
C CYS A 419 19.55 -14.88 -0.17
N ASP A 420 19.66 -13.61 0.20
CA ASP A 420 19.64 -12.47 -0.69
C ASP A 420 20.92 -11.63 -0.56
N LYS A 421 21.74 -11.87 0.47
CA LYS A 421 23.09 -11.30 0.65
C LYS A 421 24.21 -12.27 0.29
N GLN A 422 25.22 -11.79 -0.42
CA GLN A 422 26.45 -12.51 -0.76
C GLN A 422 27.17 -13.09 0.46
N TYR A 423 27.11 -12.39 1.61
CA TYR A 423 27.65 -12.85 2.89
C TYR A 423 27.20 -14.26 3.29
N TYR A 424 25.90 -14.58 3.09
CA TYR A 424 25.38 -15.90 3.45
C TYR A 424 25.81 -16.99 2.46
N ILE A 425 26.06 -16.62 1.20
CA ILE A 425 26.62 -17.51 0.18
C ILE A 425 28.07 -17.83 0.53
N GLU A 426 28.85 -16.85 0.97
CA GLU A 426 30.24 -17.05 1.43
C GLU A 426 30.32 -17.91 2.67
N LEU A 427 29.47 -17.67 3.67
CA LEU A 427 29.35 -18.52 4.86
C LEU A 427 29.01 -19.97 4.48
N ALA A 428 28.11 -20.18 3.53
CA ALA A 428 27.73 -21.51 3.07
C ALA A 428 28.84 -22.20 2.28
N ASN A 429 29.57 -21.46 1.44
CA ASN A 429 30.76 -21.97 0.76
C ASN A 429 31.87 -22.36 1.74
N GLN A 430 32.09 -21.55 2.78
CA GLN A 430 33.07 -21.83 3.82
C GLN A 430 32.68 -23.10 4.59
N PHE A 431 31.43 -23.20 5.04
CA PHE A 431 30.90 -24.36 5.72
C PHE A 431 30.96 -25.63 4.84
N ALA A 432 30.54 -25.53 3.57
CA ALA A 432 30.60 -26.66 2.64
C ALA A 432 32.04 -27.12 2.38
N LYS A 433 32.99 -26.19 2.29
CA LYS A 433 34.42 -26.52 2.12
C LYS A 433 35.01 -27.19 3.36
N GLU A 434 34.67 -26.71 4.55
CA GLU A 434 35.14 -27.24 5.83
C GLU A 434 34.65 -28.67 6.07
N TYR A 435 33.36 -28.93 5.82
CA TYR A 435 32.72 -30.22 6.11
C TYR A 435 32.53 -31.15 4.89
N LYS A 436 33.18 -30.82 3.76
CA LYS A 436 33.12 -31.53 2.48
C LYS A 436 31.68 -31.81 2.01
N CYS A 437 30.85 -30.78 2.03
CA CYS A 437 29.50 -30.84 1.49
C CYS A 437 29.49 -30.40 0.03
N GLU A 438 28.57 -30.96 -0.75
CA GLU A 438 28.23 -30.44 -2.08
C GLU A 438 27.32 -29.23 -1.91
N ILE A 439 27.59 -28.15 -2.65
CA ILE A 439 26.78 -26.94 -2.65
C ILE A 439 26.28 -26.64 -4.06
N SER A 440 24.98 -26.35 -4.17
CA SER A 440 24.32 -25.89 -5.39
C SER A 440 23.66 -24.55 -5.08
N ILE A 441 23.89 -23.58 -5.96
CA ILE A 441 23.36 -22.23 -5.86
C ILE A 441 22.52 -22.00 -7.11
N ASP A 442 21.19 -21.98 -6.93
CA ASP A 442 20.26 -21.68 -8.02
C ASP A 442 19.78 -20.24 -7.86
N GLU A 443 20.03 -19.40 -8.86
CA GLU A 443 19.45 -18.04 -8.95
C GLU A 443 17.92 -18.16 -9.16
N LYS A 444 17.11 -17.56 -8.28
CA LYS A 444 15.64 -17.59 -8.35
C LYS A 444 14.99 -16.25 -8.59
#